data_AF-A0A417CPJ0-F1
#
_entry.id   AF-A0A417CPJ0-F1
#
_cell.length_a   1.000
_cell.length_b   1.000
_cell.length_c   1.000
_cell.angle_alpha   90.00
_cell.angle_beta   90.00
_cell.angle_gamma   90.00
#
_symmetry.space_group_name_H-M   'P 1'
#
loop_
_entity.id
_entity.type
_entity.pdbx_description
1 polymer ?
#
loop_
_entity_poly.entity_id
_entity_poly.type
_entity_poly.pdbx_seq_one_letter_code
_entity_poly.pdbx_strand_id
1 'polypeptide(L)'
;MEKNVLEQYLELREEIKDLHDRIDRDKRRLIKIENEGVVSDTVRGTRKDGTIGPIKITGYPVPEVYQVKNMIKKRVAKLHIMEDELQEAVSAVDDFIEQIPKSDLRQMFRLYYLDDMTWAAVAINMNYRFPNRRIKYTEDNCRIRHDRYLKDNLGKL
;
A
#
# COMPACT_ATOMS: atom_id res chain seq x y z
N MET A 1 4.97 -23.45 -10.75
CA MET A 1 3.56 -23.08 -10.57
C MET A 1 3.47 -21.62 -10.92
N GLU A 2 2.72 -21.28 -11.95
CA GLU A 2 2.38 -19.88 -12.23
C GLU A 2 1.49 -19.40 -11.09
N LYS A 3 1.79 -18.25 -10.49
CA LYS A 3 0.94 -17.65 -9.46
C LYS A 3 -0.39 -17.28 -10.09
N ASN A 4 -1.50 -17.55 -9.40
CA ASN A 4 -2.82 -17.14 -9.87
C ASN A 4 -2.89 -15.61 -9.98
N VAL A 5 -3.55 -15.09 -11.02
CA VAL A 5 -3.78 -13.64 -11.23
C VAL A 5 -4.29 -12.95 -9.95
N LEU A 6 -5.18 -13.60 -9.20
CA LEU A 6 -5.71 -13.08 -7.94
C LEU A 6 -4.64 -12.97 -6.84
N GLU A 7 -3.73 -13.94 -6.74
CA GLU A 7 -2.64 -13.94 -5.76
C GLU A 7 -1.63 -12.85 -6.10
N GLN A 8 -1.23 -12.74 -7.38
CA GLN A 8 -0.30 -11.71 -7.85
C GLN A 8 -0.84 -10.31 -7.53
N TYR A 9 -2.13 -10.08 -7.78
CA TYR A 9 -2.81 -8.83 -7.44
C TYR A 9 -2.78 -8.54 -5.94
N LEU A 10 -3.11 -9.52 -5.08
CA LEU A 10 -3.10 -9.32 -3.63
C LEU A 10 -1.69 -9.05 -3.08
N GLU A 11 -0.69 -9.78 -3.56
CA GLU A 11 0.70 -9.56 -3.19
C GLU A 11 1.15 -8.15 -3.58
N LEU A 12 0.90 -7.74 -4.83
CA LEU A 12 1.27 -6.41 -5.33
C LEU A 12 0.62 -5.28 -4.51
N ARG A 13 -0.65 -5.43 -4.13
CA ARG A 13 -1.34 -4.48 -3.25
C ARG A 13 -0.65 -4.34 -1.89
N GLU A 14 -0.28 -5.45 -1.26
CA GLU A 14 0.41 -5.40 0.04
C GLU A 14 1.84 -4.84 -0.09
N GLU A 15 2.54 -5.11 -1.19
CA GLU A 15 3.86 -4.52 -1.45
C GLU A 15 3.79 -2.99 -1.63
N ILE A 16 2.79 -2.48 -2.36
CA ILE A 16 2.54 -1.03 -2.51
C ILE A 16 2.26 -0.38 -1.17
N LYS A 17 1.43 -1.03 -0.34
CA LYS A 17 1.10 -0.55 1.01
C LYS A 17 2.33 -0.50 1.92
N ASP A 18 3.18 -1.54 1.94
CA ASP A 18 4.45 -1.49 2.68
C ASP A 18 5.36 -0.37 2.16
N LEU A 19 5.39 -0.13 0.84
CA LEU A 19 6.18 0.94 0.26
C LEU A 19 5.67 2.34 0.67
N HIS A 20 4.36 2.54 0.73
CA HIS A 20 3.75 3.74 1.32
C HIS A 20 4.22 3.95 2.76
N ASP A 21 4.10 2.91 3.60
CA ASP A 21 4.50 2.98 5.01
C ASP A 21 6.00 3.29 5.17
N ARG A 22 6.85 2.74 4.28
CA ARG A 22 8.28 3.07 4.23
C ARG A 22 8.54 4.52 3.86
N ILE A 23 7.85 5.04 2.84
CA ILE A 23 7.97 6.44 2.43
C ILE A 23 7.54 7.38 3.57
N ASP A 24 6.44 7.07 4.25
CA ASP A 24 5.95 7.89 5.34
C ASP A 24 6.87 7.86 6.57
N ARG A 25 7.47 6.71 6.88
CA ARG A 25 8.53 6.61 7.90
C ARG A 25 9.73 7.50 7.54
N ASP A 26 10.18 7.47 6.29
CA ASP A 26 11.29 8.32 5.86
C ASP A 26 10.94 9.81 5.91
N LYS A 27 9.71 10.21 5.53
CA LYS A 27 9.24 11.59 5.64
C LYS A 27 9.21 12.05 7.09
N ARG A 28 8.69 11.23 8.02
CA ARG A 28 8.70 11.54 9.45
C ARG A 28 10.13 11.67 9.98
N ARG A 29 11.03 10.78 9.55
CA ARG A 29 12.46 10.87 9.89
C ARG A 29 13.07 12.18 9.37
N LEU A 30 12.77 12.57 8.13
CA LEU A 30 13.25 13.81 7.55
C LEU A 30 12.83 15.02 8.38
N ILE A 31 11.53 15.12 8.72
CA ILE A 31 11.01 16.19 9.58
C ILE A 31 11.75 16.24 10.92
N LYS A 32 12.02 15.08 11.52
CA LYS A 32 12.77 14.99 12.78
C LYS A 32 14.19 15.55 12.64
N ILE A 33 14.91 15.16 11.59
CA ILE A 33 16.28 15.67 11.32
C ILE A 33 16.26 17.18 11.05
N GLU A 34 15.28 17.67 10.30
CA GLU A 34 15.18 19.09 9.98
C GLU A 34 14.88 19.94 11.22
N ASN A 35 14.08 19.42 12.17
CA ASN A 35 13.71 20.12 13.41
C ASN A 35 14.77 20.01 14.53
N GLU A 36 15.34 18.82 14.73
CA GLU A 36 16.22 18.51 15.87
C GLU A 36 17.72 18.58 15.50
N GLY A 37 18.06 18.55 14.21
CA GLY A 37 19.44 18.50 13.73
C GLY A 37 20.21 19.80 13.87
N VAL A 38 19.55 20.92 14.18
CA VAL A 38 20.22 22.21 14.38
C VAL A 38 20.88 22.23 15.75
N VAL A 39 22.22 22.13 15.77
CA VAL A 39 23.02 22.28 16.99
C VAL A 39 23.69 23.65 16.96
N SER A 40 23.57 24.42 18.04
CA SER A 40 24.26 25.70 18.16
C SER A 40 25.15 25.74 19.39
N ASP A 41 26.40 26.12 19.20
CA ASP A 41 27.37 26.35 20.28
C ASP A 41 27.90 27.79 20.21
N THR A 42 28.36 28.31 21.34
CA THR A 42 28.96 29.65 21.44
C THR A 42 30.42 29.53 21.86
N VAL A 43 31.32 29.87 20.94
CA VAL A 43 32.76 29.88 21.18
C VAL A 43 33.28 31.31 21.29
N ARG A 44 34.39 31.53 21.98
CA ARG A 44 35.07 32.83 22.02
C ARG A 44 36.02 32.94 20.83
N GLY A 45 35.88 33.97 20.02
CA GLY A 45 36.71 34.15 18.82
C GLY A 45 36.77 35.59 18.33
N THR A 46 37.60 35.80 17.31
CA THR A 46 37.77 37.11 16.66
C THR A 46 36.75 37.26 15.54
N ARG A 47 35.99 38.35 15.57
CA ARG A 47 34.99 38.69 14.55
C ARG A 47 35.67 39.32 13.32
N LYS A 48 34.92 39.46 12.22
CA LYS A 48 35.41 40.07 10.98
C LYS A 48 35.88 41.52 11.16
N ASP A 49 35.37 42.23 12.17
CA ASP A 49 35.76 43.59 12.55
C ASP A 49 36.99 43.65 13.49
N GLY A 50 37.59 42.50 13.81
CA GLY A 50 38.76 42.39 14.71
C GLY A 50 38.42 42.34 16.20
N THR A 51 37.15 42.48 16.60
CA THR A 51 36.76 42.41 18.01
C THR A 51 36.73 40.95 18.51
N ILE A 52 37.23 40.72 19.73
CA ILE A 52 37.17 39.39 20.37
C ILE A 52 35.90 39.32 21.21
N GLY A 53 35.05 38.34 20.93
CA GLY A 53 33.80 38.17 21.64
C GLY A 53 33.17 36.80 21.42
N PRO A 54 31.98 36.57 22.00
CA PRO A 54 31.23 35.35 21.73
C PRO A 54 30.78 35.31 20.27
N ILE A 55 30.94 34.14 19.63
CA ILE A 55 30.51 33.83 18.27
C ILE A 55 29.63 32.58 18.34
N LYS A 56 28.40 32.67 17.81
CA LYS A 56 27.49 31.54 17.71
C LYS A 56 27.78 30.75 16.43
N ILE A 57 28.08 29.47 16.56
CA ILE A 57 28.28 28.53 15.45
C ILE A 57 27.05 27.62 15.41
N THR A 58 26.43 27.49 14.25
CA THR A 58 25.28 26.58 14.03
C THR A 58 25.67 25.49 13.05
N GLY A 59 25.59 24.24 13.46
CA GLY A 59 25.73 23.06 12.61
C GLY A 59 24.36 22.53 12.18
N TYR A 60 24.28 22.06 10.92
CA TYR A 60 23.10 21.40 10.37
C TYR A 60 23.53 20.13 9.61
N PRO A 61 22.85 18.99 9.79
CA PRO A 61 23.23 17.70 9.19
C PRO A 61 22.83 17.62 7.71
N VAL A 62 23.38 18.52 6.88
CA VAL A 62 23.14 18.57 5.41
C VAL A 62 23.28 17.19 4.75
N PRO A 63 24.33 16.38 5.04
CA PRO A 63 24.51 15.09 4.38
C PRO A 63 23.37 14.10 4.66
N GLU A 64 22.92 14.00 5.92
CA GLU A 64 21.86 13.07 6.31
C GLU A 64 20.52 13.47 5.70
N VAL A 65 20.20 14.77 5.73
CA VAL A 65 19.00 15.34 5.10
C VAL A 65 18.96 15.01 3.61
N TYR A 66 20.08 15.20 2.91
CA TYR A 66 20.19 14.90 1.48
C TYR A 66 20.02 13.40 1.18
N GLN A 67 20.60 12.52 2.00
CA GLN A 67 20.46 11.07 1.86
C GLN A 67 19.00 10.62 2.00
N VAL A 68 18.30 11.11 3.03
CA VAL A 68 16.88 10.75 3.27
C VAL A 68 16.00 11.30 2.14
N LYS A 69 16.19 12.54 1.70
CA LYS A 69 15.47 13.12 0.55
C LYS A 69 15.64 12.28 -0.72
N ASN A 70 16.86 11.83 -1.01
CA ASN A 70 17.13 10.97 -2.16
C ASN A 70 16.48 9.59 -2.04
N MET A 71 16.45 9.01 -0.83
CA MET A 71 15.79 7.73 -0.59
C MET A 71 14.28 7.82 -0.82
N ILE A 72 13.64 8.87 -0.30
CA ILE A 72 12.22 9.17 -0.55
C ILE A 72 11.98 9.31 -2.05
N LYS A 73 12.79 10.11 -2.76
CA LYS A 73 12.65 10.31 -4.21
C LYS A 73 12.70 8.99 -4.99
N LYS A 74 13.64 8.10 -4.66
CA LYS A 74 13.76 6.78 -5.30
C LYS A 74 12.56 5.88 -5.00
N ARG A 75 12.09 5.88 -3.74
CA ARG A 75 10.93 5.06 -3.34
C ARG A 75 9.63 5.55 -3.99
N VAL A 76 9.43 6.87 -4.10
CA VAL A 76 8.28 7.46 -4.82
C VAL A 76 8.31 7.11 -6.30
N ALA A 77 9.49 7.16 -6.94
CA ALA A 77 9.60 6.73 -8.34
C ALA A 77 9.27 5.23 -8.52
N LYS A 78 9.75 4.37 -7.61
CA LYS A 78 9.38 2.94 -7.61
C LYS A 78 7.89 2.74 -7.38
N LEU A 79 7.30 3.50 -6.47
CA LEU A 79 5.89 3.43 -6.15
C LEU A 79 5.03 3.68 -7.40
N HIS A 80 5.33 4.72 -8.18
CA HIS A 80 4.58 5.00 -9.40
C HIS A 80 4.64 3.85 -10.41
N ILE A 81 5.79 3.22 -10.59
CA ILE A 81 5.92 2.03 -11.45
C ILE A 81 5.02 0.89 -10.95
N MET A 82 5.01 0.65 -9.64
CA MET A 82 4.17 -0.40 -9.05
C MET A 82 2.68 -0.05 -9.11
N GLU A 83 2.30 1.23 -9.00
CA GLU A 83 0.92 1.68 -9.19
C GLU A 83 0.44 1.42 -10.62
N ASP A 84 1.31 1.63 -11.62
CA ASP A 84 1.02 1.27 -13.02
C ASP A 84 0.86 -0.24 -13.18
N GLU A 85 1.77 -1.04 -12.62
CA GLU A 85 1.67 -2.52 -12.59
C GLU A 85 0.38 -2.99 -11.89
N LEU A 86 -0.05 -2.30 -10.84
CA LEU A 86 -1.30 -2.62 -10.14
C LEU A 86 -2.51 -2.38 -11.04
N GLN A 87 -2.48 -1.33 -11.87
CA GLN A 87 -3.56 -1.06 -12.82
C GLN A 87 -3.70 -2.18 -13.86
N GLU A 88 -2.57 -2.74 -14.32
CA GLU A 88 -2.55 -3.91 -15.20
C GLU A 88 -3.08 -5.15 -14.49
N ALA A 89 -2.66 -5.38 -13.24
CA ALA A 89 -3.13 -6.49 -12.43
C ALA A 89 -4.64 -6.42 -12.14
N VAL A 90 -5.19 -5.22 -11.85
CA VAL A 90 -6.63 -4.99 -11.70
C VAL A 90 -7.38 -5.38 -12.97
N SER A 91 -6.87 -4.99 -14.14
CA SER A 91 -7.47 -5.33 -15.42
C SER A 91 -7.47 -6.85 -15.65
N ALA A 92 -6.38 -7.53 -15.31
CA ALA A 92 -6.30 -8.99 -15.40
C ALA A 92 -7.26 -9.69 -14.42
N VAL A 93 -7.46 -9.15 -13.21
CA VAL A 93 -8.45 -9.65 -12.26
C VAL A 93 -9.86 -9.46 -12.79
N ASP A 94 -10.18 -8.31 -13.38
CA ASP A 94 -11.48 -8.05 -14.01
C ASP A 94 -11.77 -9.05 -15.13
N ASP A 95 -10.80 -9.30 -16.02
CA ASP A 95 -10.90 -10.28 -17.09
C ASP A 95 -11.10 -11.70 -16.55
N PHE A 96 -10.38 -12.08 -15.51
CA PHE A 96 -10.56 -13.37 -14.82
C PHE A 96 -11.97 -13.49 -14.24
N ILE A 97 -12.46 -12.45 -13.57
CA ILE A 97 -13.78 -12.43 -12.98
C ILE A 97 -14.84 -12.55 -14.07
N GLU A 98 -14.71 -11.85 -15.19
CA GLU A 98 -15.71 -11.88 -16.27
C GLU A 98 -15.94 -13.31 -16.81
N GLN A 99 -14.88 -14.13 -16.84
CA GLN A 99 -14.93 -15.53 -17.28
C GLN A 99 -15.72 -16.46 -16.32
N ILE A 100 -15.99 -16.06 -15.07
CA ILE A 100 -16.72 -16.88 -14.09
C ILE A 100 -18.16 -17.09 -14.57
N PRO A 101 -18.65 -18.32 -14.84
CA PRO A 101 -19.94 -18.52 -15.50
C PRO A 101 -21.15 -18.04 -14.68
N LYS A 102 -21.09 -18.18 -13.36
CA LYS A 102 -22.21 -17.87 -12.46
C LYS A 102 -22.21 -16.39 -12.07
N SER A 103 -23.28 -15.67 -12.42
CA SER A 103 -23.40 -14.23 -12.16
C SER A 103 -23.33 -13.86 -10.67
N ASP A 104 -23.94 -14.66 -9.79
CA ASP A 104 -23.87 -14.42 -8.34
C ASP A 104 -22.45 -14.59 -7.79
N LEU A 105 -21.72 -15.56 -8.33
CA LEU A 105 -20.32 -15.80 -7.97
C LEU A 105 -19.40 -14.70 -8.52
N ARG A 106 -19.60 -14.22 -9.76
CA ARG A 106 -18.89 -13.03 -10.26
C ARG A 106 -19.01 -11.85 -9.31
N GLN A 107 -20.23 -11.56 -8.87
CA GLN A 107 -20.47 -10.44 -7.95
C GLN A 107 -19.75 -10.64 -6.62
N MET A 108 -19.73 -11.87 -6.08
CA MET A 108 -18.96 -12.15 -4.87
C MET A 108 -17.46 -11.88 -5.05
N PHE A 109 -16.88 -12.28 -6.18
CA PHE A 109 -15.47 -12.03 -6.47
C PHE A 109 -15.17 -10.54 -6.63
N ARG A 110 -16.02 -9.78 -7.33
CA ARG A 110 -15.85 -8.31 -7.46
C ARG A 110 -15.86 -7.63 -6.10
N LEU A 111 -16.86 -7.93 -5.27
CA LEU A 111 -17.00 -7.36 -3.93
C LEU A 111 -15.78 -7.67 -3.07
N TYR A 112 -15.23 -8.89 -3.17
CA TYR A 112 -14.08 -9.30 -2.37
C TYR A 112 -12.76 -8.70 -2.86
N TYR A 113 -12.43 -8.86 -4.14
CA TYR A 113 -11.10 -8.50 -4.68
C TYR A 113 -10.99 -7.03 -5.09
N LEU A 114 -12.03 -6.46 -5.70
CA LEU A 114 -11.99 -5.10 -6.26
C LEU A 114 -12.55 -4.07 -5.28
N ASP A 115 -13.63 -4.41 -4.56
CA ASP A 115 -14.25 -3.51 -3.58
C ASP A 115 -13.69 -3.68 -2.15
N ASP A 116 -12.68 -4.54 -1.97
CA ASP A 116 -11.96 -4.78 -0.71
C ASP A 116 -12.87 -5.16 0.48
N MET A 117 -14.01 -5.79 0.21
CA MET A 117 -14.98 -6.15 1.25
C MET A 117 -14.57 -7.44 1.99
N THR A 118 -14.78 -7.45 3.31
CA THR A 118 -14.71 -8.69 4.08
C THR A 118 -15.82 -9.66 3.65
N TRP A 119 -15.63 -10.97 3.86
CA TRP A 119 -16.66 -11.96 3.53
C TRP A 119 -18.00 -11.69 4.22
N ALA A 120 -18.00 -11.10 5.42
CA ALA A 120 -19.19 -10.65 6.12
C ALA A 120 -19.91 -9.52 5.37
N ALA A 121 -19.17 -8.50 4.91
CA ALA A 121 -19.71 -7.41 4.11
C ALA A 121 -20.21 -7.90 2.74
N VAL A 122 -19.47 -8.81 2.08
CA VAL A 122 -19.90 -9.50 0.85
C VAL A 122 -21.25 -10.18 1.09
N ALA A 123 -21.41 -10.95 2.16
CA ALA A 123 -22.65 -11.66 2.45
C ALA A 123 -23.84 -10.71 2.66
N ILE A 124 -23.65 -9.61 3.38
CA ILE A 124 -24.67 -8.57 3.56
C ILE A 124 -25.07 -7.97 2.21
N ASN A 125 -24.09 -7.57 1.40
CA ASN A 125 -24.32 -6.98 0.08
C ASN A 125 -25.05 -7.95 -0.86
N MET A 126 -24.63 -9.22 -0.89
CA MET A 126 -25.27 -10.27 -1.67
C MET A 126 -26.71 -10.54 -1.23
N ASN A 127 -27.02 -10.50 0.07
CA ASN A 127 -28.39 -10.63 0.56
C ASN A 127 -29.27 -9.44 0.15
N TYR A 128 -28.71 -8.22 0.10
CA TYR A 128 -29.43 -7.05 -0.40
C TYR A 128 -29.74 -7.16 -1.90
N ARG A 129 -28.79 -7.66 -2.69
CA ARG A 129 -28.95 -7.84 -4.15
C ARG A 129 -29.87 -9.01 -4.53
N PHE A 130 -29.92 -10.05 -3.71
CA PHE A 130 -30.70 -11.27 -3.95
C PHE A 130 -31.66 -11.56 -2.78
N PRO A 131 -32.66 -10.68 -2.53
CA PRO A 131 -33.49 -10.76 -1.33
C PRO A 131 -34.38 -12.01 -1.29
N ASN A 132 -34.75 -12.54 -2.46
CA ASN A 132 -35.67 -13.67 -2.60
C ASN A 132 -34.96 -15.03 -2.65
N ARG A 133 -33.64 -15.08 -2.39
CA ARG A 133 -32.89 -16.35 -2.41
C ARG A 133 -33.35 -17.23 -1.25
N ARG A 134 -33.69 -18.50 -1.56
CA ARG A 134 -34.15 -19.49 -0.56
C ARG A 134 -33.19 -19.67 0.62
N ILE A 135 -31.88 -19.70 0.34
CA ILE A 135 -30.84 -19.80 1.37
C ILE A 135 -30.08 -18.47 1.37
N LYS A 136 -30.08 -17.78 2.51
CA LYS A 136 -29.34 -16.52 2.66
C LYS A 136 -27.85 -16.73 2.49
N TYR A 137 -27.17 -15.70 1.99
CA TYR A 137 -25.71 -15.64 2.03
C TYR A 137 -25.25 -15.46 3.46
N THR A 138 -24.24 -16.23 3.85
CA THR A 138 -23.48 -16.08 5.10
C THR A 138 -22.01 -15.96 4.74
N GLU A 139 -21.21 -15.44 5.66
CA GLU A 139 -19.76 -15.30 5.48
C GLU A 139 -19.12 -16.63 5.01
N ASP A 140 -19.36 -17.71 5.75
CA ASP A 140 -18.83 -19.04 5.41
C ASP A 140 -19.35 -19.57 4.08
N ASN A 141 -20.64 -19.36 3.77
CA ASN A 141 -21.21 -19.81 2.49
C ASN A 141 -20.50 -19.10 1.33
N CYS A 142 -20.28 -17.80 1.45
CA CYS A 142 -19.56 -17.01 0.46
C CYS A 142 -18.13 -17.52 0.28
N ARG A 143 -17.36 -17.64 1.37
CA ARG A 143 -15.98 -18.14 1.33
C ARG A 143 -15.87 -19.54 0.73
N ILE A 144 -16.69 -20.49 1.18
CA ILE A 144 -16.65 -21.88 0.69
C ILE A 144 -16.99 -21.96 -0.80
N ARG A 145 -17.97 -21.17 -1.27
CA ARG A 145 -18.32 -21.13 -2.70
C ARG A 145 -17.18 -20.56 -3.55
N HIS A 146 -16.50 -19.55 -3.04
CA HIS A 146 -15.28 -18.99 -3.63
C HIS A 146 -14.16 -20.03 -3.71
N ASP A 147 -13.80 -20.64 -2.57
CA ASP A 147 -12.68 -21.59 -2.49
C ASP A 147 -12.91 -22.82 -3.37
N ARG A 148 -14.16 -23.31 -3.41
CA ARG A 148 -14.54 -24.42 -4.30
C ARG A 148 -14.33 -24.04 -5.77
N TYR A 149 -14.73 -22.84 -6.17
CA TYR A 149 -14.54 -22.38 -7.54
C TYR A 149 -13.06 -22.29 -7.90
N LEU A 150 -12.23 -21.70 -7.03
CA LEU A 150 -10.78 -21.63 -7.25
C LEU A 150 -10.18 -23.04 -7.36
N LYS A 151 -10.53 -23.94 -6.45
CA LYS A 151 -10.02 -25.31 -6.46
C LYS A 151 -10.37 -26.06 -7.74
N ASP A 152 -11.61 -25.92 -8.21
CA ASP A 152 -12.12 -26.64 -9.39
C ASP A 152 -11.54 -26.10 -10.70
N ASN A 153 -11.20 -24.81 -10.78
CA ASN A 153 -10.77 -24.15 -12.03
C ASN A 153 -9.26 -23.88 -12.10
N LEU A 154 -8.57 -23.79 -10.96
CA LEU A 154 -7.14 -23.42 -10.90
C LEU A 154 -6.25 -24.54 -10.37
N GLY A 155 -6.82 -25.71 -10.03
CA GLY A 155 -6.04 -26.90 -9.72
C GLY A 155 -5.06 -26.70 -8.56
N LYS A 156 -5.62 -26.48 -7.36
CA LYS A 156 -4.98 -26.34 -6.03
C LYS A 156 -4.58 -24.91 -5.62
N LEU A 157 -5.38 -24.37 -4.69
CA LEU A 157 -4.87 -23.75 -3.46
C LEU A 157 -4.74 -24.86 -2.39
#